data_AF-A0A076H0F0-F1
#
_entry.id   AF-A0A076H0F0-F1
#
_cell.length_a   1.000
_cell.length_b   1.000
_cell.length_c   1.000
_cell.angle_alpha   90.00
_cell.angle_beta   90.00
_cell.angle_gamma   90.00
#
_symmetry.space_group_name_H-M   'P 1'
#
loop_
_entity.id
_entity.type
_entity.pdbx_description
1 polymer ?
#
loop_
_entity_poly.entity_id
_entity_poly.type
_entity_poly.pdbx_seq_one_letter_code
_entity_poly.pdbx_strand_id
1 'polypeptide(L)'
;MGRTEMVRWNQVIWCAIGSVSMGLLLPPVAEALMFTVRPGTVFASKPSYKAADRLSIEAIETIVEGPALEQKDTFCLYNLFDRQGKPLSPERAWIPCHSIDKMFPAP
;
A
#
# COMPACT_ATOMS: atom_id res chain seq x y z
N MET A 1 25.52 -0.93 -50.37
CA MET A 1 24.17 -0.38 -50.14
C MET A 1 24.23 0.60 -48.97
N GLY A 2 23.87 1.88 -49.20
CA GLY A 2 23.51 2.93 -48.20
C GLY A 2 24.57 3.36 -47.17
N ARG A 3 25.43 4.35 -47.41
CA ARG A 3 25.21 5.83 -47.41
C ARG A 3 24.78 6.35 -46.02
N THR A 4 25.75 6.59 -45.12
CA THR A 4 26.19 7.92 -44.63
C THR A 4 25.08 8.88 -44.20
N GLU A 5 25.11 9.31 -42.93
CA GLU A 5 25.09 10.75 -42.59
C GLU A 5 25.70 10.99 -41.20
N MET A 6 26.69 11.87 -41.19
CA MET A 6 27.50 12.31 -40.05
C MET A 6 27.34 13.83 -40.02
N VAL A 7 26.69 14.40 -38.99
CA VAL A 7 26.75 15.86 -38.66
C VAL A 7 26.38 15.99 -37.17
N ARG A 8 27.28 15.82 -36.19
CA ARG A 8 28.20 16.83 -35.61
C ARG A 8 27.65 18.26 -35.61
N TRP A 9 27.12 18.76 -34.50
CA TRP A 9 27.36 20.16 -34.08
C TRP A 9 27.45 20.27 -32.55
N ASN A 10 28.66 20.54 -32.12
CA ASN A 10 29.07 21.02 -30.81
C ASN A 10 28.88 22.55 -30.82
N GLN A 11 28.10 23.14 -29.92
CA GLN A 11 28.35 24.52 -29.49
C GLN A 11 27.69 24.81 -28.13
N VAL A 12 28.55 25.34 -27.28
CA VAL A 12 28.36 25.95 -25.96
C VAL A 12 27.51 27.22 -26.12
N ILE A 13 26.85 27.69 -25.06
CA ILE A 13 26.74 29.11 -24.61
C ILE A 13 25.45 29.33 -23.79
N TRP A 14 25.67 29.47 -22.48
CA TRP A 14 25.08 30.47 -21.59
C TRP A 14 23.57 30.79 -21.70
N CYS A 15 22.82 30.37 -20.68
CA CYS A 15 21.84 31.23 -20.03
C CYS A 15 22.16 31.16 -18.53
N ALA A 16 22.86 32.16 -18.02
CA ALA A 16 22.23 33.33 -17.41
C ALA A 16 21.49 32.93 -16.12
N ILE A 17 22.10 33.39 -15.03
CA ILE A 17 21.62 33.49 -13.66
C ILE A 17 20.09 33.62 -13.62
N GLY A 18 19.44 32.52 -13.25
CA GLY A 18 18.05 32.50 -12.84
C GLY A 18 17.95 31.44 -11.79
N SER A 19 17.82 31.85 -10.53
CA SER A 19 17.57 30.96 -9.40
C SER A 19 16.31 30.13 -9.69
N VAL A 20 16.46 28.98 -10.33
CA VAL A 20 15.40 27.97 -10.39
C VAL A 20 15.45 27.30 -9.04
N SER A 21 14.59 27.76 -8.13
CA SER A 21 14.28 27.11 -6.88
C SER A 21 14.00 25.63 -7.19
N MET A 22 14.99 24.78 -6.93
CA MET A 22 14.86 23.33 -6.95
C MET A 22 13.93 22.99 -5.79
N GLY A 23 12.62 23.12 -6.03
CA GLY A 23 11.60 22.74 -5.08
C GLY A 23 11.79 21.25 -4.80
N LEU A 24 12.21 20.93 -3.57
CA LEU A 24 12.11 19.58 -3.06
C LEU A 24 10.64 19.17 -3.13
N LEU A 25 10.25 18.44 -4.18
CA LEU A 25 9.08 17.57 -4.09
C LEU A 25 9.45 16.44 -3.12
N LEU A 26 9.19 16.67 -1.83
CA LEU A 26 9.10 15.58 -0.88
C LEU A 26 7.97 14.65 -1.37
N PRO A 27 8.21 13.35 -1.61
CA PRO A 27 7.11 12.44 -1.85
C PRO A 27 6.18 12.50 -0.64
N PRO A 28 4.85 12.45 -0.82
CA PRO A 28 3.94 12.39 0.31
C PRO A 28 4.35 11.20 1.17
N VAL A 29 4.70 11.46 2.43
CA VAL A 29 4.86 10.41 3.43
C VAL A 29 3.48 9.79 3.54
N ALA A 30 3.31 8.58 3.00
CA ALA A 30 2.08 7.84 3.16
C ALA A 30 1.99 7.47 4.65
N GLU A 31 1.21 8.25 5.39
CA GLU A 31 0.93 7.99 6.80
C GLU A 31 0.21 6.64 6.87
N ALA A 32 0.72 5.72 7.68
CA ALA A 32 0.08 4.44 7.92
C ALA A 32 -1.27 4.71 8.60
N LEU A 33 -2.36 4.38 7.90
CA LEU A 33 -3.72 4.62 8.38
C LEU A 33 -4.28 3.34 8.96
N MET A 34 -4.87 3.40 10.14
CA MET A 34 -5.56 2.27 10.73
C MET A 34 -7.01 2.23 10.24
N PHE A 35 -7.54 1.05 9.95
CA PHE A 35 -8.92 0.86 9.50
C PHE A 35 -9.58 -0.29 10.25
N THR A 36 -10.88 -0.17 10.51
CA THR A 36 -11.68 -1.29 10.99
C THR A 36 -12.16 -2.15 9.83
N VAL A 37 -12.31 -3.45 10.07
CA VAL A 37 -12.95 -4.36 9.12
C VAL A 37 -14.45 -4.49 9.41
N ARG A 38 -15.25 -4.86 8.40
CA ARG A 38 -16.68 -5.14 8.57
C ARG A 38 -16.90 -6.37 9.47
N PRO A 39 -17.96 -6.39 10.29
CA PRO A 39 -18.37 -7.59 11.01
C PRO A 39 -18.60 -8.77 10.05
N GLY A 40 -18.19 -9.98 10.45
CA GLY A 40 -18.30 -11.18 9.62
C GLY A 40 -17.27 -11.29 8.49
N THR A 41 -16.28 -10.40 8.45
CA THR A 41 -15.17 -10.48 7.49
C THR A 41 -14.45 -11.81 7.62
N VAL A 42 -14.12 -12.40 6.46
CA VAL A 42 -13.36 -13.65 6.39
C VAL A 42 -11.88 -13.32 6.44
N PHE A 43 -11.20 -13.83 7.46
CA PHE A 43 -9.75 -13.85 7.52
C PHE A 43 -9.24 -15.19 6.99
N ALA A 44 -8.24 -15.16 6.13
CA ALA A 44 -7.65 -16.35 5.55
C ALA A 44 -6.12 -16.27 5.52
N SER A 45 -5.47 -17.43 5.64
CA SER A 45 -4.02 -17.58 5.51
C SER A 45 -3.53 -17.46 4.06
N LYS A 46 -4.44 -17.66 3.10
CA LYS A 46 -4.24 -17.53 1.65
C LYS A 46 -5.41 -16.76 1.04
N PRO A 47 -5.26 -16.17 -0.16
CA PRO A 47 -6.35 -15.48 -0.85
C PRO A 47 -7.39 -16.49 -1.37
N SER A 48 -8.24 -17.00 -0.48
CA SER A 48 -9.24 -18.02 -0.76
C SER A 48 -10.41 -17.99 0.22
N TYR A 49 -11.59 -18.36 -0.25
CA TYR A 49 -12.79 -18.57 0.59
C TYR A 49 -12.89 -19.98 1.19
N LYS A 50 -11.91 -20.86 0.92
CA LYS A 50 -11.90 -22.24 1.42
C LYS A 50 -11.84 -22.27 2.94
N ALA A 51 -12.70 -23.08 3.55
CA ALA A 51 -12.75 -23.24 5.01
C ALA A 51 -11.40 -23.68 5.61
N ALA A 52 -10.63 -24.50 4.90
CA ALA A 52 -9.31 -24.97 5.35
C ALA A 52 -8.27 -23.86 5.50
N ASP A 53 -8.40 -22.76 4.75
CA ASP A 53 -7.47 -21.63 4.83
C ASP A 53 -8.00 -20.51 5.74
N ARG A 54 -9.23 -20.63 6.28
CA ARG A 54 -9.85 -19.62 7.16
C ARG A 54 -9.19 -19.60 8.53
N LEU A 55 -8.95 -18.39 9.02
CA LEU A 55 -8.41 -18.12 10.34
C LEU A 55 -9.55 -17.81 11.31
N SER A 56 -9.44 -18.30 12.54
CA SER A 56 -10.41 -18.03 13.60
C SER A 56 -10.07 -16.70 14.29
N ILE A 57 -10.36 -15.59 13.63
CA ILE A 57 -10.11 -14.22 14.12
C ILE A 57 -11.43 -13.46 14.18
N GLU A 58 -11.69 -12.79 15.28
CA GLU A 58 -12.91 -12.00 15.47
C GLU A 58 -12.78 -10.62 14.80
N ALA A 59 -13.61 -10.38 13.79
CA ALA A 59 -13.59 -9.14 13.01
C ALA A 59 -13.91 -7.87 13.84
N ILE A 60 -14.65 -8.00 14.94
CA ILE A 60 -15.14 -6.86 15.74
C ILE A 60 -13.98 -6.12 16.42
N GLU A 61 -12.96 -6.86 16.85
CA GLU A 61 -11.81 -6.34 17.60
C GLU A 61 -10.57 -6.15 16.72
N THR A 62 -10.66 -6.48 15.44
CA THR A 62 -9.53 -6.42 14.51
C THR A 62 -9.47 -5.07 13.79
N ILE A 63 -8.30 -4.44 13.89
CA ILE A 63 -7.88 -3.27 13.12
C ILE A 63 -6.84 -3.73 12.09
N VAL A 64 -6.83 -3.09 10.93
CA VAL A 64 -5.80 -3.30 9.90
C VAL A 64 -5.07 -2.01 9.59
N GLU A 65 -3.77 -2.11 9.36
CA GLU A 65 -2.95 -1.01 8.89
C GLU A 65 -2.99 -0.97 7.36
N GLY A 66 -3.42 0.15 6.79
CA GLY A 66 -3.39 0.42 5.37
C GLY A 66 -2.23 1.35 4.96
N PRO A 67 -1.84 1.34 3.67
CA PRO A 67 -2.45 0.60 2.56
C PRO A 67 -2.19 -0.91 2.61
N ALA A 68 -2.92 -1.69 1.80
CA ALA A 68 -2.69 -3.13 1.71
C ALA A 68 -1.25 -3.45 1.31
N LEU A 69 -0.65 -4.47 1.95
CA LEU A 69 0.71 -4.91 1.65
C LEU A 69 0.80 -5.60 0.30
N GLU A 70 -0.23 -6.39 -0.02
CA GLU A 70 -0.34 -7.12 -1.29
C GLU A 70 -1.82 -7.23 -1.67
N GLN A 71 -2.11 -7.18 -2.96
CA GLN A 71 -3.42 -7.49 -3.50
C GLN A 71 -3.30 -8.67 -4.46
N LYS A 72 -4.15 -9.67 -4.27
CA LYS A 72 -4.25 -10.83 -5.17
C LYS A 72 -5.72 -11.19 -5.37
N ASP A 73 -6.13 -11.19 -6.63
CA ASP A 73 -7.54 -11.35 -7.02
C ASP A 73 -8.43 -10.33 -6.28
N THR A 74 -9.39 -10.81 -5.50
CA THR A 74 -10.32 -10.00 -4.68
C THR A 74 -9.88 -9.88 -3.21
N PHE A 75 -8.69 -10.38 -2.86
CA PHE A 75 -8.15 -10.37 -1.50
C PHE A 75 -6.98 -9.42 -1.37
N CYS A 76 -6.92 -8.78 -0.20
CA CYS A 76 -5.88 -7.85 0.19
C CYS A 76 -5.22 -8.37 1.48
N LEU A 77 -3.90 -8.35 1.51
CA LEU A 77 -3.09 -8.73 2.66
C LEU A 77 -2.83 -7.51 3.53
N TYR A 78 -3.15 -7.62 4.82
CA TYR A 78 -2.93 -6.55 5.79
C TYR A 78 -2.20 -7.07 7.02
N ASN A 79 -1.52 -6.15 7.72
CA ASN A 79 -1.12 -6.36 9.11
C ASN A 79 -2.35 -6.24 10.01
N LEU A 80 -2.49 -7.16 10.96
CA LEU A 80 -3.62 -7.25 11.89
C LEU A 80 -3.20 -6.78 13.28
N PHE A 81 -4.02 -5.92 13.85
CA PHE A 81 -3.85 -5.38 15.20
C PHE A 81 -5.16 -5.51 15.99
N ASP A 82 -5.06 -5.55 17.30
CA ASP A 82 -6.20 -5.36 18.19
C ASP A 82 -6.54 -3.86 18.33
N ARG A 83 -7.64 -3.54 19.02
CA ARG A 83 -8.06 -2.17 19.36
C ARG A 83 -7.02 -1.37 20.14
N GLN A 84 -6.12 -2.01 20.88
CA GLN A 84 -5.03 -1.36 21.60
C GLN A 84 -3.76 -1.17 20.74
N GLY A 85 -3.82 -1.54 19.45
CA GLY A 85 -2.68 -1.44 18.54
C GLY A 85 -1.66 -2.57 18.71
N LYS A 86 -1.98 -3.63 19.46
CA LYS A 86 -1.10 -4.78 19.61
C LYS A 86 -1.23 -5.70 18.39
N PRO A 87 -0.12 -6.18 17.78
CA PRO A 87 -0.20 -7.13 16.68
C PRO A 87 -0.93 -8.41 17.12
N LEU A 88 -1.82 -8.92 16.27
CA LEU A 88 -2.52 -10.18 16.48
C LEU A 88 -1.66 -11.39 16.09
N SER A 89 -2.09 -12.59 16.46
CA SER A 89 -1.51 -13.85 15.98
C SER A 89 -2.59 -14.63 15.22
N PRO A 90 -2.45 -14.83 13.90
CA PRO A 90 -1.35 -14.39 13.04
C PRO A 90 -1.30 -12.87 12.83
N GLU A 91 -0.10 -12.33 12.60
CA GLU A 91 0.13 -10.89 12.39
C GLU A 91 -0.42 -10.38 11.05
N ARG A 92 -0.66 -11.29 10.10
CA ARG A 92 -1.18 -10.95 8.77
C ARG A 92 -2.26 -11.92 8.35
N ALA A 93 -3.23 -11.40 7.62
CA ALA A 93 -4.23 -12.22 6.96
C ALA A 93 -4.70 -11.60 5.65
N TRP A 94 -5.14 -12.48 4.76
CA TRP A 94 -5.89 -12.13 3.57
C TRP A 94 -7.34 -11.89 3.97
N ILE A 95 -7.86 -10.73 3.61
CA ILE A 95 -9.28 -10.38 3.73
C ILE A 95 -9.80 -9.92 2.37
N PRO A 96 -11.10 -10.07 2.06
CA PRO A 96 -11.66 -9.48 0.85
C PRO A 96 -11.42 -7.97 0.85
N CYS A 97 -10.89 -7.39 -0.23
CA CYS A 97 -10.51 -5.97 -0.26
C CYS A 97 -11.69 -5.03 0.04
N HIS A 98 -12.92 -5.46 -0.26
CA HIS A 98 -14.14 -4.71 0.03
C HIS A 98 -14.62 -4.80 1.49
N SER A 99 -13.90 -5.54 2.35
CA SER A 99 -14.24 -5.73 3.76
C SER A 99 -13.71 -4.62 4.67
N ILE A 100 -12.91 -3.68 4.16
CA ILE A 100 -12.51 -2.47 4.90
C ILE A 100 -13.71 -1.55 5.08
N ASP A 101 -13.91 -1.04 6.29
CA ASP A 101 -15.09 -0.23 6.64
C ASP A 101 -14.76 1.25 6.87
N LYS A 102 -14.13 1.58 8.00
CA LYS A 102 -13.91 2.96 8.45
C LYS A 102 -12.46 3.17 8.85
N MET A 103 -11.99 4.39 8.62
CA MET A 103 -10.72 4.87 9.14
C MET A 103 -10.82 4.97 10.67
N PHE A 104 -9.82 4.43 11.35
CA PHE A 104 -9.65 4.44 12.80
C PHE A 104 -8.48 5.38 13.11
N PRO A 105 -8.67 6.42 13.93
CA PRO A 105 -7.54 7.25 14.36
C PRO A 105 -6.60 6.35 15.18
N ALA A 106 -5.33 6.31 14.80
CA ALA A 106 -4.30 5.70 15.65
C ALA A 106 -4.29 6.49 16.99
N PRO A 107 -4.19 5.80 18.15
CA PRO A 107 -4.09 6.46 19.45
C PRO A 107 -2.83 7.31 19.58
#